data_AF-A0A6I6HCU7-F1
#
_entry.id   AF-A0A6I6HCU7-F1
#
_cell.length_a   1.000
_cell.length_b   1.000
_cell.length_c   1.000
_cell.angle_alpha   90.00
_cell.angle_beta   90.00
_cell.angle_gamma   90.00
#
_symmetry.space_group_name_H-M   'P 1'
#
loop_
_entity.id
_entity.type
_entity.pdbx_description
1 polymer ?
#
loop_
_entity_poly.entity_id
_entity_poly.type
_entity_poly.pdbx_seq_one_letter_code
_entity_poly.pdbx_strand_id
1 'polypeptide(L)' 'MNNATTGAVTFANYQLFRVNPGISSEHALNQASMLMACVNKLTLLGETEEDATLVWAAHFLGEMAKAIIDDVNL' A
#
# COMPACT_ATOMS: atom_id res chain seq x y z
N MET A 1 5.54 14.45 -15.02
CA MET A 1 4.95 13.32 -14.30
C MET A 1 5.44 12.06 -14.97
N ASN A 2 6.17 11.21 -14.27
CA ASN A 2 6.44 9.87 -14.75
C ASN A 2 5.09 9.17 -14.95
N ASN A 3 4.84 8.64 -16.15
CA ASN A 3 3.60 7.93 -16.47
C ASN A 3 3.64 6.47 -15.98
N ALA A 4 4.72 6.09 -15.32
CA ALA A 4 4.93 4.79 -14.72
C ALA A 4 5.76 4.91 -13.43
N THR A 5 5.62 3.89 -12.59
CA THR A 5 6.42 3.63 -11.39
C THR A 5 7.92 3.53 -11.70
N THR A 6 8.72 4.13 -10.81
CA THR A 6 10.20 4.09 -10.85
C THR A 6 10.73 2.83 -10.16
N GLY A 7 9.95 2.27 -9.23
CA GLY A 7 10.28 1.10 -8.42
C GLY A 7 11.37 1.35 -7.36
N ALA A 8 11.63 2.61 -6.98
CA ALA A 8 12.65 2.96 -6.00
C ALA A 8 12.14 2.91 -4.55
N VAL A 9 10.82 2.89 -4.33
CA VAL A 9 10.23 2.87 -2.97
C VAL A 9 10.01 1.45 -2.46
N THR A 10 10.35 1.23 -1.19
CA THR A 10 10.17 -0.02 -0.43
C THR A 10 9.14 0.13 0.68
N PHE A 11 8.53 -0.96 1.13
CA PHE A 11 7.56 -0.97 2.23
C PHE A 11 7.69 -2.20 3.14
N ALA A 12 6.94 -2.18 4.24
CA ALA A 12 6.96 -3.13 5.35
C ALA A 12 8.30 -3.17 6.10
N ASN A 13 8.30 -3.92 7.21
CA ASN A 13 9.49 -4.10 8.03
C ASN A 13 10.64 -4.72 7.22
N TYR A 14 11.83 -4.15 7.41
CA TYR A 14 13.09 -4.54 6.75
C TYR A 14 13.14 -4.26 5.23
N GLN A 15 12.26 -3.42 4.68
CA GLN A 15 12.30 -3.03 3.26
C GLN A 15 12.29 -4.25 2.31
N LEU A 16 11.64 -5.34 2.73
CA LEU A 16 11.65 -6.62 1.99
C LEU A 16 10.88 -6.55 0.67
N PHE A 17 9.94 -5.61 0.58
CA PHE A 17 9.08 -5.46 -0.57
C PHE A 17 9.27 -4.07 -1.20
N ARG A 18 9.09 -4.00 -2.53
CA ARG A 18 9.22 -2.78 -3.31
C ARG A 18 8.14 -2.69 -4.37
N VAL A 19 7.91 -1.47 -4.85
CA VAL A 19 7.12 -1.25 -6.06
C VAL A 19 7.93 -1.73 -7.27
N ASN A 20 7.28 -2.46 -8.18
CA ASN A 20 7.93 -2.87 -9.43
C ASN A 20 7.95 -1.71 -10.41
N PRO A 21 9.07 -1.45 -11.11
CA PRO A 21 9.15 -0.37 -12.09
C PRO A 21 8.31 -0.66 -13.34
N GLY A 22 7.96 0.41 -14.06
CA GLY A 22 7.31 0.33 -15.38
C GLY A 22 5.80 0.05 -15.35
N ILE A 23 5.19 -0.03 -14.17
CA ILE A 23 3.73 -0.09 -14.02
C ILE A 23 3.15 1.29 -14.24
N SER A 24 2.11 1.43 -15.07
CA SER A 24 1.45 2.72 -15.33
C SER A 24 1.01 3.39 -14.01
N SER A 25 1.22 4.70 -13.91
CA SER A 25 0.88 5.47 -12.70
C SER A 25 -0.62 5.39 -12.36
N GLU A 26 -1.49 5.40 -13.38
CA GLU A 26 -2.93 5.22 -13.20
C GLU A 26 -3.25 3.84 -12.62
N HIS A 27 -2.67 2.79 -13.19
CA HIS A 27 -2.90 1.44 -12.69
C HIS A 27 -2.38 1.27 -11.26
N ALA A 28 -1.19 1.82 -10.97
CA ALA A 28 -0.60 1.80 -9.64
C ALA A 28 -1.50 2.52 -8.62
N LEU A 29 -1.99 3.72 -8.92
CA LEU A 29 -2.88 4.48 -8.05
C LEU A 29 -4.24 3.79 -7.85
N ASN A 30 -4.76 3.10 -8.86
CA ASN A 30 -5.95 2.25 -8.73
C ASN A 30 -5.71 1.10 -7.74
N GLN A 31 -4.53 0.45 -7.78
CA GLN A 31 -4.17 -0.57 -6.80
C GLN A 31 -4.03 0.02 -5.39
N ALA A 32 -3.41 1.19 -5.24
CA ALA A 32 -3.31 1.87 -3.95
C ALA A 32 -4.70 2.16 -3.36
N SER A 33 -5.66 2.57 -4.20
CA SER A 33 -7.05 2.80 -3.78
C SER A 33 -7.74 1.53 -3.29
N MET A 34 -7.54 0.41 -3.98
CA MET A 34 -8.04 -0.91 -3.56
C MET A 34 -7.44 -1.35 -2.22
N LEU A 35 -6.13 -1.16 -2.03
CA LEU A 35 -5.45 -1.44 -0.77
C LEU A 35 -6.04 -0.60 0.37
N MET A 36 -6.25 0.71 0.16
CA MET A 36 -6.85 1.58 1.16
C MET A 36 -8.30 1.21 1.51
N ALA A 37 -9.07 0.69 0.55
CA ALA A 37 -10.40 0.14 0.86
C ALA A 37 -10.32 -1.07 1.80
N CYS A 38 -9.33 -1.95 1.60
CA CYS A 38 -9.05 -3.06 2.51
C CYS A 38 -8.59 -2.56 3.89
N VAL A 39 -7.69 -1.58 3.94
CA VAL A 39 -7.23 -0.96 5.19
C VAL A 39 -8.43 -0.48 6.01
N ASN A 40 -9.33 0.31 5.41
CA ASN A 40 -10.50 0.83 6.11
C ASN A 40 -11.39 -0.28 6.68
N LYS A 41 -11.62 -1.35 5.90
CA LYS A 41 -12.43 -2.49 6.35
C LYS A 41 -11.76 -3.25 7.49
N LEU A 42 -10.46 -3.52 7.37
CA LEU A 42 -9.71 -4.31 8.36
C LEU A 42 -9.48 -3.54 9.66
N THR A 43 -9.26 -2.22 9.60
CA THR A 43 -9.16 -1.38 10.80
C THR A 43 -10.48 -1.41 11.57
N LEU A 44 -11.61 -1.20 10.90
CA LEU A 44 -12.93 -1.24 11.55
C LEU A 44 -13.20 -2.60 12.20
N LEU A 45 -12.91 -3.70 11.48
CA LEU A 45 -13.11 -5.05 12.02
C LEU A 45 -12.15 -5.35 13.17
N GLY A 46 -10.88 -5.02 13.03
CA GLY A 46 -9.87 -5.25 14.06
C GLY A 46 -10.14 -4.50 15.36
N GLU A 47 -10.66 -3.27 15.27
CA GLU A 47 -11.13 -2.52 16.43
C GLU A 47 -12.39 -3.13 17.04
N THR A 48 -13.34 -3.57 16.21
CA THR A 48 -14.63 -4.13 16.68
C THR A 48 -14.47 -5.50 17.31
N GLU A 49 -13.60 -6.34 16.76
CA GLU A 49 -13.38 -7.74 17.18
C GLU A 49 -12.21 -7.87 18.16
N GLU A 50 -11.54 -6.77 18.50
CA GLU A 50 -10.28 -6.75 19.28
C GLU A 50 -9.18 -7.67 18.70
N ASP A 51 -9.20 -7.89 17.37
CA ASP A 51 -8.24 -8.74 16.67
C ASP A 51 -7.03 -7.94 16.19
N ALA A 52 -5.94 -8.03 16.95
CA ALA A 52 -4.66 -7.42 16.62
C ALA A 52 -4.12 -7.87 15.25
N THR A 53 -4.44 -9.08 14.79
CA THR A 53 -4.01 -9.59 13.48
C THR A 53 -4.60 -8.77 12.34
N LEU A 54 -5.88 -8.40 12.44
CA LEU A 54 -6.55 -7.55 11.46
C LEU A 54 -5.97 -6.14 11.45
N VAL A 55 -5.65 -5.60 12.63
CA VAL A 55 -4.99 -4.29 12.77
C VAL A 55 -3.59 -4.31 12.11
N TRP A 56 -2.79 -5.36 12.35
CA TRP A 56 -1.48 -5.50 11.72
C TRP A 56 -1.59 -5.70 10.21
N ALA A 57 -2.58 -6.46 9.72
CA ALA A 57 -2.82 -6.60 8.29
C ALA A 57 -3.17 -5.25 7.65
N ALA A 58 -4.05 -4.46 8.28
CA ALA A 58 -4.36 -3.10 7.83
C ALA A 58 -3.11 -2.21 7.79
N HIS A 59 -2.27 -2.28 8.83
CA HIS A 59 -1.03 -1.52 8.87
C HIS A 59 -0.09 -1.88 7.70
N PHE A 60 0.16 -3.17 7.44
CA PHE A 60 1.04 -3.56 6.33
C PHE A 60 0.48 -3.13 4.97
N LEU A 61 -0.82 -3.33 4.72
CA LEU A 61 -1.44 -2.89 3.46
C LEU A 61 -1.39 -1.37 3.28
N GLY A 62 -1.50 -0.60 4.36
CA GLY A 62 -1.32 0.85 4.35
C GLY A 62 0.08 1.27 3.92
N GLU A 63 1.11 0.60 4.44
CA GLU A 63 2.51 0.83 4.02
C GLU A 63 2.71 0.49 2.53
N MET A 64 2.06 -0.56 2.01
CA MET A 64 2.09 -0.88 0.57
C MET A 64 1.48 0.25 -0.26
N ALA A 65 0.29 0.72 0.13
CA ALA A 65 -0.42 1.78 -0.57
C ALA A 65 0.36 3.09 -0.58
N LYS A 66 0.95 3.45 0.57
CA LYS A 66 1.84 4.60 0.71
C LYS A 66 3.04 4.50 -0.23
N ALA A 67 3.73 3.35 -0.25
CA ALA A 67 4.89 3.18 -1.12
C ALA A 67 4.54 3.32 -2.60
N ILE A 68 3.36 2.85 -3.04
CA ILE A 68 2.89 3.05 -4.41
C ILE A 68 2.70 4.54 -4.70
N ILE A 69 2.04 5.28 -3.81
CA ILE A 69 1.79 6.72 -3.99
C ILE A 69 3.12 7.48 -4.03
N ASP A 70 4.04 7.17 -3.12
CA ASP A 70 5.35 7.81 -3.07
C ASP A 70 6.14 7.51 -4.36
N ASP A 71 6.13 6.27 -4.86
CA ASP A 71 6.89 5.86 -6.05
C ASP A 71 6.40 6.49 -7.36
N VAL A 72 5.09 6.68 -7.49
CA VAL A 72 4.47 7.38 -8.63
C VAL A 72 4.80 8.87 -8.64
N ASN A 73 5.12 9.45 -7.48
CA ASN A 73 5.46 10.86 -7.32
C ASN A 73 6.98 11.15 -7.38
N LEU A 74 7.82 10.12 -7.55
CA LEU A 74 9.25 10.27 -7.82
C LEU A 74 9.52 10.74 -9.26
#